data_AF-A0A9X0D767-F1
#
_entry.id   AF-A0A9X0D767-F1
#
_cell.length_a   1.000
_cell.length_b   1.000
_cell.length_c   1.000
_cell.angle_alpha   90.00
_cell.angle_beta   90.00
_cell.angle_gamma   90.00
#
_symmetry.space_group_name_H-M   'P 1'
#
loop_
_entity.id
_entity.type
_entity.pdbx_description
1 polymer ?
#
loop_
_entity_poly.entity_id
_entity_poly.type
_entity_poly.pdbx_seq_one_letter_code
_entity_poly.pdbx_strand_id
1 'polypeptide(L)'
;MKAAEYPFRPGAIKIIILVTDNSRVNHSSLTNETVAEALNNISARLVVIGKFPFKRAIAVDTFGHLYTKKNRVDKVTKWSDKLPQYDEYVQVLTKTQGVVIKLKAFESGKTDRVFQSIVERMREDKCDQECTCVTDEVGKGKTICKTVPSCN
;
A
#
# COMPACT_ATOMS: atom_id res chain seq x y z
N MET A 1 16.04 11.89 2.45
CA MET A 1 14.89 12.41 3.24
C MET A 1 14.83 11.66 4.56
N LYS A 2 14.64 12.35 5.69
CA LYS A 2 14.60 11.71 7.02
C LYS A 2 13.18 11.25 7.31
N ALA A 3 13.02 10.05 7.88
CA ALA A 3 11.70 9.51 8.25
C ALA A 3 10.89 10.42 9.21
N ALA A 4 11.56 11.34 9.91
CA ALA A 4 10.97 12.32 10.83
C ALA A 4 10.20 13.47 10.14
N GLU A 5 10.33 13.66 8.82
CA GLU A 5 9.62 14.71 8.08
C GLU A 5 8.20 14.30 7.68
N TYR A 6 7.87 13.00 7.76
CA TYR A 6 6.53 12.52 7.51
C TYR A 6 5.74 12.42 8.83
N PRO A 7 4.43 12.76 8.86
CA PRO A 7 3.61 12.75 10.06
C PRO A 7 3.23 11.33 10.54
N PHE A 8 4.05 10.32 10.23
CA PHE A 8 3.84 8.96 10.67
C PHE A 8 4.51 8.74 12.02
N ARG A 9 3.77 8.17 12.96
CA ARG A 9 4.35 7.71 14.23
C ARG A 9 5.38 6.60 13.96
N PRO A 10 6.51 6.57 14.69
CA PRO A 10 7.45 5.46 14.63
C PRO A 10 6.73 4.12 14.85
N GLY A 11 7.08 3.09 14.06
CA GLY A 11 6.49 1.75 14.15
C GLY A 11 5.04 1.61 13.64
N ALA A 12 4.35 2.70 13.28
CA ALA A 12 2.99 2.62 12.77
C ALA A 12 2.91 1.93 11.40
N ILE A 13 1.76 1.32 11.12
CA ILE A 13 1.40 0.88 9.77
C ILE A 13 1.18 2.15 8.93
N LYS A 14 1.89 2.27 7.80
CA LYS A 14 1.85 3.45 6.94
C LYS A 14 1.06 3.13 5.68
N ILE A 15 -0.06 3.83 5.51
CA ILE A 15 -0.93 3.71 4.34
C ILE A 15 -1.01 5.09 3.72
N ILE A 16 -0.73 5.17 2.42
CA ILE A 16 -0.93 6.37 1.62
C ILE A 16 -2.08 6.09 0.68
N ILE A 17 -3.12 6.92 0.76
CA ILE A 17 -4.31 6.81 -0.08
C ILE A 17 -4.23 7.87 -1.17
N LEU A 18 -4.21 7.43 -2.42
CA LEU A 18 -4.30 8.27 -3.60
C LEU A 18 -5.71 8.12 -4.19
N VAL A 19 -6.47 9.22 -4.21
CA VAL A 19 -7.76 9.29 -4.92
C VAL A 19 -7.52 10.01 -6.24
N THR A 20 -7.82 9.36 -7.36
CA THR A 20 -7.57 9.87 -8.70
C THR A 20 -8.70 9.49 -9.66
N ASP A 21 -8.89 10.28 -10.71
CA ASP A 21 -9.80 9.95 -11.81
C ASP A 21 -9.11 9.22 -12.97
N ASN A 22 -7.84 8.81 -12.75
CA ASN A 22 -6.91 8.13 -13.66
C ASN A 22 -6.16 9.04 -14.66
N SER A 23 -6.13 10.34 -14.44
CA SER A 23 -5.26 11.25 -15.21
C SER A 23 -4.12 11.81 -14.37
N ARG A 24 -2.87 11.39 -14.64
CA ARG A 24 -1.69 12.06 -14.08
C ARG A 24 -1.44 13.34 -14.87
N VAL A 25 -1.36 14.46 -14.17
CA VAL A 25 -0.90 15.71 -14.79
C VAL A 25 0.60 15.60 -15.00
N ASN A 26 1.02 15.66 -16.27
CA ASN A 26 2.37 15.32 -16.73
C ASN A 26 3.40 16.45 -16.49
N HIS A 27 3.36 17.08 -15.31
CA HIS A 27 4.24 18.22 -14.94
C HIS A 27 5.37 17.83 -13.97
N SER A 28 5.52 16.55 -13.66
CA SER A 28 6.47 16.07 -12.66
C SER A 28 7.62 15.31 -13.31
N SER A 29 8.86 15.66 -12.98
CA SER A 29 10.07 14.90 -13.33
C SER A 29 10.20 13.57 -12.57
N LEU A 30 9.36 13.31 -11.56
CA LEU A 30 9.37 12.08 -10.78
C LEU A 30 8.86 10.89 -11.59
N THR A 31 9.70 9.87 -11.74
CA THR A 31 9.35 8.58 -12.37
C THR A 31 8.61 7.67 -11.39
N ASN A 32 7.96 6.64 -11.91
CA ASN A 32 7.28 5.61 -11.10
C ASN A 32 8.25 4.90 -10.16
N GLU A 33 9.48 4.68 -10.63
CA GLU A 33 10.59 4.10 -9.89
C GLU A 33 10.90 4.93 -8.65
N THR A 34 11.12 6.23 -8.83
CA THR A 34 11.46 7.15 -7.72
C THR A 34 10.34 7.20 -6.68
N VAL A 35 9.09 7.23 -7.13
CA VAL A 35 7.93 7.22 -6.21
C VAL A 35 7.85 5.90 -5.46
N ALA A 36 7.98 4.76 -6.15
CA ALA A 36 7.96 3.45 -5.53
C ALA A 36 9.08 3.26 -4.51
N GLU A 37 10.31 3.69 -4.83
CA GLU A 37 11.44 3.66 -3.91
C GLU A 37 11.20 4.53 -2.68
N ALA A 38 10.67 5.75 -2.85
CA ALA A 38 10.35 6.62 -1.74
C ALA A 38 9.32 6.00 -0.79
N LEU A 39 8.26 5.37 -1.34
CA LEU A 39 7.23 4.68 -0.57
C LEU A 39 7.78 3.44 0.15
N ASN A 40 8.63 2.65 -0.52
CA ASN A 40 9.27 1.48 0.07
C ASN A 40 10.26 1.86 1.18
N ASN A 41 11.01 2.95 1.01
CA ASN A 41 11.95 3.45 2.02
C ASN A 41 11.27 3.83 3.34
N ILE A 42 10.00 4.25 3.30
CA ILE A 42 9.21 4.50 4.50
C ILE A 42 8.34 3.30 4.90
N SER A 43 8.42 2.17 4.18
CA SER A 43 7.56 0.99 4.37
C SER A 43 6.07 1.35 4.32
N ALA A 44 5.68 2.23 3.39
CA ALA A 44 4.29 2.59 3.16
C ALA A 44 3.69 1.78 2.02
N ARG A 45 2.44 1.35 2.18
CA ARG A 45 1.66 0.79 1.08
C ARG A 45 0.80 1.85 0.44
N LEU A 46 0.70 1.76 -0.88
CA LEU A 46 -0.15 2.62 -1.67
C LEU A 46 -1.55 2.00 -1.84
N VAL A 47 -2.58 2.79 -1.56
CA VAL A 47 -3.98 2.47 -1.90
C VAL A 47 -4.41 3.44 -2.99
N VAL A 48 -4.73 2.91 -4.17
CA VAL A 48 -5.16 3.74 -5.30
C VAL A 48 -6.67 3.60 -5.47
N ILE A 49 -7.41 4.68 -5.25
CA ILE A 49 -8.85 4.76 -5.51
C ILE A 49 -9.03 5.46 -6.86
N GLY A 50 -9.57 4.75 -7.85
CA GLY A 50 -9.72 5.32 -9.19
C GLY A 50 -10.68 4.59 -10.12
N LYS A 51 -10.73 5.03 -11.38
CA LYS A 51 -11.67 4.53 -12.40
C LYS A 51 -11.18 3.26 -13.08
N PHE A 52 -11.18 2.15 -12.35
CA PHE A 52 -10.75 0.86 -12.89
C PHE A 52 -11.87 0.04 -13.55
N PRO A 53 -11.63 -0.61 -14.70
CA PRO A 53 -12.65 -1.30 -15.49
C PRO A 53 -13.02 -2.71 -14.96
N PHE A 54 -12.89 -2.97 -13.65
CA PHE A 54 -13.21 -4.27 -13.08
C PHE A 54 -14.70 -4.60 -13.19
N LYS A 55 -15.04 -5.83 -13.61
CA LYS A 55 -16.44 -6.25 -13.74
C LYS A 55 -17.02 -6.71 -12.41
N ARG A 56 -16.27 -7.53 -11.67
CA ARG A 56 -16.75 -8.16 -10.43
C ARG A 56 -16.10 -7.58 -9.17
N ALA A 57 -14.92 -6.99 -9.32
CA ALA A 57 -14.15 -6.48 -8.20
C ALA A 57 -14.62 -5.10 -7.72
N ILE A 58 -14.65 -4.93 -6.40
CA ILE A 58 -14.59 -3.63 -5.72
C ILE A 58 -13.14 -3.16 -5.57
N ALA A 59 -12.22 -4.10 -5.37
CA ALA A 59 -10.80 -3.85 -5.23
C ALA A 59 -9.99 -5.07 -5.68
N VAL A 60 -8.73 -4.84 -6.07
CA VAL A 60 -7.78 -5.88 -6.46
C VAL A 60 -6.42 -5.53 -5.87
N ASP A 61 -5.79 -6.48 -5.18
CA ASP A 61 -4.44 -6.30 -4.62
C ASP A 61 -3.35 -6.83 -5.55
N THR A 62 -2.09 -6.48 -5.26
CA THR A 62 -0.92 -6.93 -6.02
C THR A 62 -0.67 -8.43 -5.96
N PHE A 63 -1.24 -9.13 -4.98
CA PHE A 63 -1.12 -10.58 -4.83
C PHE A 63 -2.16 -11.33 -5.66
N GLY A 64 -3.02 -10.61 -6.39
CA GLY A 64 -4.06 -11.19 -7.21
C GLY A 64 -5.29 -11.62 -6.41
N HIS A 65 -5.56 -11.00 -5.25
CA HIS A 65 -6.85 -11.13 -4.57
C HIS A 65 -7.84 -10.10 -5.10
N LEU A 66 -9.04 -10.59 -5.35
CA LEU A 66 -10.19 -9.89 -5.88
C LEU A 66 -11.20 -9.75 -4.73
N TYR A 67 -11.44 -8.52 -4.31
CA TYR A 67 -12.49 -8.21 -3.34
C TYR A 67 -13.78 -8.00 -4.12
N THR A 68 -14.83 -8.76 -3.81
CA THR A 68 -16.08 -8.73 -4.58
C THR A 68 -17.18 -7.95 -3.87
N LYS A 69 -18.17 -7.49 -4.64
CA LYS A 69 -19.41 -6.89 -4.11
C LYS A 69 -20.22 -7.82 -3.18
N LYS A 70 -20.00 -9.14 -3.28
CA LYS A 70 -20.68 -10.17 -2.47
C LYS A 70 -19.94 -10.48 -1.17
N ASN A 71 -19.03 -9.60 -0.73
CA ASN A 71 -18.24 -9.81 0.48
C ASN A 71 -17.46 -11.14 0.44
N ARG A 72 -16.81 -11.43 -0.69
CA ARG A 72 -15.86 -12.56 -0.84
C ARG A 72 -14.52 -12.06 -1.36
N VAL A 73 -13.45 -12.70 -0.89
CA VAL A 73 -12.09 -12.54 -1.40
C VAL A 73 -11.81 -13.76 -2.25
N ASP A 74 -11.71 -13.57 -3.56
CA ASP A 74 -11.45 -14.63 -4.53
C ASP A 74 -10.05 -14.41 -5.13
N LYS A 75 -9.43 -15.45 -5.71
CA LYS A 75 -8.25 -15.26 -6.57
C LYS A 75 -8.65 -14.71 -7.94
N VAL A 76 -7.86 -13.80 -8.47
CA VAL A 76 -8.03 -13.28 -9.84
C VAL A 76 -7.78 -14.43 -10.83
N THR A 77 -8.83 -14.80 -11.53
CA THR A 77 -8.80 -15.85 -12.57
C THR A 77 -9.11 -15.31 -13.96
N LYS A 78 -9.88 -14.22 -14.04
CA LYS A 78 -10.33 -13.62 -15.30
C LYS A 78 -9.49 -12.40 -15.66
N TRP A 79 -9.19 -12.25 -16.95
CA TRP A 79 -8.49 -11.08 -17.48
C TRP A 79 -9.21 -9.75 -17.16
N SER A 80 -10.54 -9.76 -17.14
CA SER A 80 -11.36 -8.58 -16.83
C SER A 80 -11.18 -8.03 -15.41
N ASP A 81 -10.62 -8.81 -14.50
CA ASP A 81 -10.39 -8.42 -13.11
C ASP A 81 -8.89 -8.42 -12.77
N LYS A 82 -8.01 -8.51 -13.77
CA LYS A 82 -6.57 -8.31 -13.59
C LYS A 82 -6.26 -6.82 -13.42
N LEU A 83 -5.25 -6.53 -12.61
CA LEU A 83 -4.66 -5.20 -12.53
C LEU A 83 -4.18 -4.74 -13.92
N PRO A 84 -4.57 -3.53 -14.38
CA PRO A 84 -4.12 -3.01 -15.65
C PRO A 84 -2.64 -2.60 -15.55
N GLN A 85 -1.73 -3.48 -15.95
CA GLN A 85 -0.27 -3.26 -15.85
C GLN A 85 0.24 -2.06 -16.66
N TYR A 86 -0.54 -1.58 -17.62
CA TYR A 86 -0.26 -0.36 -18.38
C TYR A 86 -0.54 0.93 -17.60
N ASP A 87 -1.27 0.86 -16.49
CA ASP A 87 -1.61 2.02 -15.66
C ASP A 87 -0.41 2.38 -14.76
N GLU A 88 -0.06 3.66 -14.81
CA GLU A 88 1.11 4.21 -14.12
C GLU A 88 1.07 3.98 -12.60
N TYR A 89 -0.10 4.21 -11.98
CA TYR A 89 -0.26 4.02 -10.55
C TYR A 89 -0.23 2.55 -10.18
N VAL A 90 -0.67 1.65 -11.07
CA VAL A 90 -0.57 0.20 -10.87
C VAL A 90 0.88 -0.27 -10.89
N GLN A 91 1.75 0.34 -11.69
CA GLN A 91 3.18 0.03 -11.70
C GLN A 91 3.84 0.39 -10.36
N VAL A 92 3.56 1.58 -9.84
CA VAL A 92 4.03 2.00 -8.50
C VAL A 92 3.48 1.09 -7.41
N LEU A 93 2.19 0.79 -7.49
CA LEU A 93 1.47 -0.06 -6.53
C LEU A 93 2.04 -1.48 -6.46
N THR A 94 2.43 -2.05 -7.61
CA THR A 94 3.05 -3.39 -7.68
C THR A 94 4.34 -3.46 -6.87
N LYS A 95 5.15 -2.39 -6.88
CA LYS A 95 6.39 -2.30 -6.11
C LYS A 95 6.18 -2.06 -4.61
N THR A 96 5.00 -1.56 -4.22
CA THR A 96 4.66 -1.22 -2.82
C THR A 96 3.67 -2.18 -2.18
N GLN A 97 3.36 -3.31 -2.84
CA GLN A 97 2.40 -4.33 -2.40
C GLN A 97 1.02 -3.73 -2.03
N GLY A 98 0.57 -2.78 -2.84
CA GLY A 98 -0.64 -2.01 -2.56
C GLY A 98 -1.96 -2.65 -3.02
N VAL A 99 -3.04 -1.86 -2.99
CA VAL A 99 -4.36 -2.28 -3.49
C VAL A 99 -5.02 -1.19 -4.32
N VAL A 100 -5.70 -1.62 -5.37
CA VAL A 100 -6.51 -0.76 -6.20
C VAL A 100 -7.97 -0.91 -5.79
N ILE A 101 -8.65 0.21 -5.59
CA ILE A 101 -10.07 0.30 -5.23
C ILE A 101 -10.80 1.04 -6.34
N LYS A 102 -11.96 0.52 -6.72
CA LYS A 102 -12.83 1.17 -7.69
C LYS A 102 -13.49 2.40 -7.05
N LEU A 103 -13.37 3.56 -7.69
CA LEU A 103 -13.93 4.82 -7.22
C LEU A 103 -15.43 4.71 -6.87
N LYS A 104 -16.24 4.11 -7.74
CA LYS A 104 -17.68 3.87 -7.47
C LYS A 104 -17.94 3.01 -6.22
N ALA A 105 -17.04 2.11 -5.87
CA ALA A 105 -17.17 1.29 -4.66
C ALA A 105 -16.85 2.12 -3.40
N PHE A 106 -15.85 3.01 -3.50
CA PHE A 106 -15.50 3.96 -2.44
C PHE A 106 -16.62 4.97 -2.19
N GLU A 107 -17.16 5.58 -3.26
CA GLU A 107 -18.30 6.52 -3.18
C GLU A 107 -19.56 5.91 -2.57
N SER A 108 -19.74 4.58 -2.71
CA SER A 108 -20.88 3.87 -2.14
C SER A 108 -20.64 3.31 -0.73
N GLY A 109 -19.50 3.62 -0.10
CA GLY A 109 -19.15 3.17 1.24
C GLY A 109 -18.92 1.66 1.35
N LYS A 110 -18.60 0.97 0.25
CA LYS A 110 -18.44 -0.49 0.21
C LYS A 110 -16.99 -0.95 0.36
N THR A 111 -16.14 -0.13 0.98
CA THR A 111 -14.69 -0.34 1.04
C THR A 111 -14.14 -0.68 2.42
N ASP A 112 -14.94 -0.61 3.48
CA ASP A 112 -14.47 -0.81 4.87
C ASP A 112 -13.73 -2.13 5.04
N ARG A 113 -14.28 -3.22 4.50
CA ARG A 113 -13.64 -4.53 4.56
C ARG A 113 -12.33 -4.59 3.77
N VAL A 114 -12.23 -3.85 2.66
CA VAL A 114 -10.98 -3.77 1.90
C VAL A 114 -9.91 -3.16 2.79
N PHE A 115 -10.20 -2.05 3.47
CA PHE A 115 -9.28 -1.42 4.41
C PHE A 115 -8.93 -2.33 5.60
N GLN A 116 -9.91 -3.03 6.18
CA GLN A 116 -9.65 -4.00 7.26
C GLN A 116 -8.70 -5.10 6.80
N SER A 117 -8.96 -5.73 5.65
CA SER A 117 -8.10 -6.79 5.12
C SER A 117 -6.70 -6.29 4.77
N ILE A 118 -6.54 -5.05 4.29
CA ILE A 118 -5.20 -4.45 4.10
C ILE A 118 -4.48 -4.35 5.43
N VAL A 119 -5.14 -3.83 6.47
CA VAL A 119 -4.54 -3.63 7.79
C VAL A 119 -4.18 -4.96 8.44
N GLU A 120 -5.06 -5.96 8.38
CA GLU A 120 -4.80 -7.33 8.86
C GLU A 120 -3.57 -7.91 8.16
N ARG A 121 -3.52 -7.82 6.83
CA ARG A 121 -2.38 -8.33 6.07
C ARG A 121 -1.08 -7.58 6.37
N MET A 122 -1.14 -6.26 6.57
CA MET A 122 0.02 -5.48 7.00
C MET A 122 0.48 -5.82 8.42
N ARG A 123 -0.39 -6.37 9.28
CA ARG A 123 0.01 -6.90 10.59
C ARG A 123 0.66 -8.27 10.44
N GLU A 124 0.16 -9.12 9.54
CA GLU A 124 0.74 -10.43 9.24
C GLU A 124 2.10 -10.32 8.53
N ASP A 125 2.24 -9.37 7.60
CA ASP A 125 3.47 -9.12 6.85
C ASP A 125 4.55 -8.42 7.70
N LYS A 126 4.19 -7.92 8.89
CA LYS A 126 5.19 -7.48 9.86
C LYS A 126 5.83 -8.71 10.47
N CYS A 127 6.98 -9.08 9.91
CA CYS A 127 8.02 -9.66 10.74
C CYS A 127 8.34 -8.62 11.81
N ASP A 128 7.96 -8.93 13.05
CA ASP A 128 8.13 -8.02 14.17
C ASP A 128 9.54 -7.45 14.14
N GLN A 129 9.64 -6.12 13.98
CA GLN A 129 10.90 -5.43 14.17
C GLN A 129 10.87 -4.91 15.60
N GLU A 130 11.61 -5.57 16.48
CA GLU A 130 11.85 -5.05 17.82
C GLU A 130 12.79 -3.86 17.71
N CYS A 131 12.23 -2.68 17.87
CA CYS A 131 12.99 -1.43 17.87
C CYS A 131 13.29 -1.02 19.31
N THR A 132 14.56 -1.07 19.69
CA THR A 132 15.05 -0.54 20.98
C THR A 132 15.73 0.80 20.75
N CYS A 133 15.43 1.78 21.60
CA CYS A 133 16.15 3.04 21.61
C CYS A 133 17.37 2.86 22.52
N VAL A 134 18.56 2.88 21.93
CA VAL A 134 19.82 2.84 22.68
C VAL A 134 20.40 4.24 22.79
N THR A 135 21.09 4.54 23.88
CA THR A 135 21.85 5.78 24.02
C THR A 135 23.04 5.77 23.04
N ASP A 136 23.10 6.78 22.17
CA ASP A 136 24.26 7.12 21.33
C ASP A 136 25.02 8.29 22.00
N GLU A 137 26.01 8.89 21.31
CA GLU A 137 26.76 10.05 21.82
C GLU A 137 25.87 11.09 22.52
N VAL A 138 26.38 11.57 23.66
CA VAL A 138 25.73 12.38 24.70
C VAL A 138 24.44 13.07 24.26
N GLY A 139 23.30 12.54 24.75
CA GLY A 139 21.99 13.16 24.65
C GLY A 139 21.17 12.81 23.40
N LYS A 140 21.67 11.95 22.49
CA LYS A 140 20.89 11.47 21.34
C LYS A 140 20.62 9.97 21.46
N GLY A 141 19.35 9.59 21.49
CA GLY A 141 18.93 8.20 21.37
C GLY A 141 18.99 7.75 19.91
N LYS A 142 19.57 6.58 19.66
CA LYS A 142 19.56 5.90 18.35
C LYS A 142 18.60 4.73 18.41
N THR A 143 17.62 4.70 17.51
CA THR A 143 16.70 3.56 17.39
C THR A 143 17.37 2.46 16.58
N ILE A 144 17.53 1.29 17.19
CA ILE A 144 18.00 0.06 16.52
C ILE A 144 16.81 -0.88 16.41
N CYS A 145 16.44 -1.24 15.18
CA CYS A 145 15.38 -2.21 14.90
C CYS A 145 15.99 -3.55 14.48
N LYS A 146 15.60 -4.64 15.13
CA LYS A 146 15.98 -6.01 14.78
C LYS A 146 14.77 -6.78 14.29
N THR A 147 14.91 -7.49 13.18
CA THR A 147 13.88 -8.42 12.67
C THR A 147 13.83 -9.67 13.55
N VAL A 148 12.64 -10.03 14.05
CA VAL A 148 12.44 -11.23 14.87
C VAL A 148 12.60 -12.50 14.00
N PRO A 149 13.27 -13.57 14.48
CA PRO A 149 13.73 -14.69 13.64
C PRO A 149 12.64 -15.64 13.11
N SER A 150 11.36 -15.44 13.45
CA SER A 150 10.26 -16.34 13.05
C SER A 150 9.82 -16.17 11.58
N CYS A 151 10.54 -15.37 10.81
CA CYS A 151 10.33 -15.15 9.38
C CYS A 151 11.54 -15.66 8.58
N ASN A 152 11.59 -16.96 8.31
CA ASN A 152 12.47 -17.55 7.30
C ASN A 152 11.62 -18.34 6.30
#